data_AF-A0A0A2DXN8-F1
#
_entry.id   AF-A0A0A2DXN8-F1
#
_cell.length_a   1.000
_cell.length_b   1.000
_cell.length_c   1.000
_cell.angle_alpha   90.00
_cell.angle_beta   90.00
_cell.angle_gamma   90.00
#
_symmetry.space_group_name_H-M   'P 1'
#
loop_
_entity.id
_entity.type
_entity.pdbx_description
1 polymer ?
#
loop_
_entity_poly.entity_id
_entity_poly.type
_entity_poly.pdbx_seq_one_letter_code
_entity_poly.pdbx_strand_id
1 'polypeptide(L)'
;MNIVVKTISKIALSSLLLASIGVGCRAKKDLVASPPEVVSVVEPPSMAFAAQEPLSLPALPASATWSPPMGDSIRQEMRAVWLTTAYGLDWPRTKADDENGLRRQQQDLIRILDRLAADGYNTVFLQVRQSGTVLYPSNMEPFARFFTSSGQPPAYDPLSFAVKACRARGLAIHAWLVTYPLASPKNAPHPLLQRHPAWGLKHKNATHLDPGEPGVRQYIASLARELAAGYDLDGLHFDYFRYPEDAVRFPDQRSYRLYGAGMDREQWRRSNLTRQLEEINQAVHSIKPYMQISVAPLGKLRKLPMLDRSHGWTAFESVYQDPITWAKKGLVDFLVPMMYYRDHLYTPFLQDWSQSVGRYVPVVAGLAPYRIVQDRWQAQTIIDQMEQERMMGSGGICFFREEHVGDKYPAMRQQIRQFFHRTALPLALPRGLEHRAQAPKLLRLVLEPNGERTVVWMHDRDAHEPPVTYRLWATLIKGNGERRGVLLAQGVREPHYRLRGEQFSGYERVEIGVEAVNSYGVSTPIDQALVITMG
;
A
#
# COMPACT_ATOMS: atom_id res chain seq x y z
N MET A 1 5.28 -7.62 26.81
CA MET A 1 4.19 -8.46 27.34
C MET A 1 4.74 -9.88 27.53
N ASN A 2 4.82 -10.38 28.76
CA ASN A 2 5.63 -11.55 29.13
C ASN A 2 4.80 -12.55 29.95
N ILE A 3 5.26 -13.81 29.99
CA ILE A 3 4.77 -14.95 30.82
C ILE A 3 3.52 -15.69 30.28
N VAL A 4 3.68 -17.01 30.03
CA VAL A 4 2.93 -18.15 30.63
C VAL A 4 3.41 -19.46 29.95
N VAL A 5 4.19 -20.25 30.72
CA VAL A 5 4.21 -21.73 30.92
C VAL A 5 4.03 -22.65 29.67
N LYS A 6 4.94 -23.57 29.26
CA LYS A 6 5.35 -24.90 29.83
C LYS A 6 4.19 -25.94 29.88
N THR A 7 4.34 -27.27 29.71
CA THR A 7 5.43 -28.20 29.27
C THR A 7 4.76 -29.48 28.69
N ILE A 8 5.38 -30.21 27.73
CA ILE A 8 5.58 -31.70 27.68
C ILE A 8 6.08 -32.13 26.28
N SER A 9 6.92 -33.18 26.19
CA SER A 9 7.54 -33.68 24.95
C SER A 9 7.61 -35.22 24.92
N LYS A 10 7.62 -35.82 23.71
CA LYS A 10 8.08 -37.18 23.26
C LYS A 10 7.23 -37.58 22.01
N ILE A 11 7.70 -38.19 20.91
CA ILE A 11 8.73 -39.24 20.64
C ILE A 11 9.23 -39.18 19.16
N ALA A 12 10.45 -39.70 18.88
CA ALA A 12 11.08 -40.20 17.61
C ALA A 12 10.99 -39.37 16.29
N LEU A 13 12.05 -39.17 15.47
CA LEU A 13 12.92 -40.11 14.70
C LEU A 13 12.12 -41.02 13.73
N SER A 14 12.52 -41.29 12.48
CA SER A 14 13.69 -40.95 11.63
C SER A 14 13.31 -41.28 10.15
N SER A 15 13.93 -40.79 9.06
CA SER A 15 15.20 -41.29 8.45
C SER A 15 15.40 -40.69 7.03
N LEU A 16 16.66 -40.62 6.56
CA LEU A 16 17.25 -40.94 5.21
C LEU A 16 16.35 -41.00 3.93
N LEU A 17 16.80 -40.74 2.68
CA LEU A 17 18.12 -40.40 2.08
C LEU A 17 17.97 -39.65 0.71
N LEU A 18 19.11 -39.24 0.13
CA LEU A 18 19.33 -38.65 -1.20
C LEU A 18 18.76 -39.47 -2.40
N ALA A 19 18.44 -38.74 -3.48
CA ALA A 19 18.96 -39.03 -4.82
C ALA A 19 18.95 -37.76 -5.69
N SER A 20 20.08 -37.40 -6.29
CA SER A 20 20.21 -36.28 -7.24
C SER A 20 20.67 -36.81 -8.61
N ILE A 21 20.02 -36.37 -9.68
CA ILE A 21 20.40 -36.68 -11.07
C ILE A 21 20.83 -35.38 -11.74
N GLY A 22 22.11 -35.31 -12.13
CA GLY A 22 22.65 -34.21 -12.91
C GLY A 22 22.57 -34.50 -14.40
N VAL A 23 22.08 -33.54 -15.19
CA VAL A 23 22.17 -33.56 -16.66
C VAL A 23 23.08 -32.42 -17.09
N GLY A 24 24.16 -32.75 -17.80
CA GLY A 24 25.09 -31.76 -18.34
C GLY A 24 24.66 -31.27 -19.72
N CYS A 25 24.74 -29.96 -19.96
CA CYS A 25 24.65 -29.36 -21.28
C CYS A 25 26.03 -28.83 -21.72
N ARG A 26 26.45 -29.19 -22.93
CA ARG A 26 27.74 -28.83 -23.53
C ARG A 26 27.54 -27.71 -24.54
N ALA A 27 28.36 -26.66 -24.45
CA ALA A 27 28.25 -25.48 -25.31
C ALA A 27 28.56 -25.76 -26.79
N LYS A 28 28.02 -24.94 -27.69
CA LYS A 28 28.55 -24.67 -29.03
C LYS A 28 28.61 -23.16 -29.28
N LYS A 29 29.61 -22.78 -30.08
CA LYS A 29 30.07 -21.40 -30.28
C LYS A 29 29.30 -20.65 -31.37
N ASP A 30 29.44 -19.34 -31.24
CA ASP A 30 29.16 -18.23 -32.15
C ASP A 30 29.54 -18.45 -33.62
N LEU A 31 28.81 -17.75 -34.50
CA LEU A 31 29.28 -17.36 -35.83
C LEU A 31 28.85 -15.90 -36.08
N VAL A 32 29.81 -15.07 -36.49
CA VAL A 32 29.66 -13.64 -36.75
C VAL A 32 29.33 -13.39 -38.22
N ALA A 33 28.49 -12.41 -38.52
CA ALA A 33 28.25 -11.89 -39.87
C ALA A 33 28.35 -10.36 -39.90
N SER A 34 28.98 -9.83 -40.95
CA SER A 34 29.36 -8.40 -41.08
C SER A 34 28.21 -7.50 -41.58
N PRO A 35 28.24 -6.18 -41.29
CA PRO A 35 27.23 -5.22 -41.74
C PRO A 35 27.50 -4.69 -43.17
N PRO A 36 26.45 -4.36 -43.95
CA PRO A 36 26.56 -3.61 -45.20
C PRO A 36 26.52 -2.08 -44.99
N GLU A 37 26.86 -1.34 -46.04
CA GLU A 37 27.34 0.04 -46.00
C GLU A 37 26.27 1.15 -45.99
N VAL A 38 26.70 2.35 -45.59
CA VAL A 38 25.94 3.60 -45.62
C VAL A 38 26.08 4.26 -46.99
N VAL A 39 24.95 4.67 -47.61
CA VAL A 39 24.94 5.49 -48.82
C VAL A 39 24.54 6.92 -48.46
N SER A 40 25.42 7.88 -48.77
CA SER A 40 25.16 9.32 -48.62
C SER A 40 24.39 9.87 -49.83
N VAL A 41 23.38 10.70 -49.60
CA VAL A 41 22.70 11.50 -50.64
C VAL A 41 23.13 12.97 -50.49
N VAL A 42 23.50 13.59 -51.61
CA VAL A 42 24.03 14.96 -51.68
C VAL A 42 22.89 15.94 -51.98
N GLU A 43 22.83 17.05 -51.25
CA GLU A 43 21.88 18.15 -51.51
C GLU A 43 22.36 19.07 -52.65
N PRO A 44 21.46 19.52 -53.55
CA PRO A 44 21.76 20.59 -54.51
C PRO A 44 21.62 22.00 -53.87
N PRO A 45 22.29 23.04 -54.41
CA PRO A 45 22.38 24.35 -53.76
C PRO A 45 21.14 25.23 -53.88
N SER A 46 21.02 26.14 -52.92
CA SER A 46 19.92 27.11 -52.73
C SER A 46 19.73 28.09 -53.90
N MET A 47 18.47 28.34 -54.26
CA MET A 47 18.03 29.62 -54.85
C MET A 47 17.02 30.29 -53.94
N ALA A 48 17.33 31.51 -53.52
CA ALA A 48 16.45 32.30 -52.66
C ALA A 48 15.28 32.89 -53.46
N PHE A 49 14.07 32.41 -53.19
CA PHE A 49 12.84 33.18 -53.41
C PHE A 49 12.36 33.71 -52.06
N ALA A 50 12.08 35.02 -51.97
CA ALA A 50 11.47 35.62 -50.81
C ALA A 50 10.01 35.18 -50.72
N ALA A 51 9.75 34.10 -50.01
CA ALA A 51 8.40 33.69 -49.65
C ALA A 51 7.82 34.71 -48.66
N GLN A 52 6.65 35.27 -48.98
CA GLN A 52 5.87 36.05 -48.03
C GLN A 52 5.55 35.18 -46.81
N GLU A 53 5.63 35.73 -45.61
CA GLU A 53 5.17 35.02 -44.41
C GLU A 53 3.71 34.58 -44.62
N PRO A 54 3.38 33.29 -44.45
CA PRO A 54 1.99 32.86 -44.51
C PRO A 54 1.24 33.55 -43.37
N LEU A 55 0.15 34.24 -43.70
CA LEU A 55 -0.76 34.83 -42.72
C LEU A 55 -1.09 33.81 -41.63
N SER A 56 -0.52 34.02 -40.44
CA SER A 56 -0.82 33.19 -39.28
C SER A 56 -2.27 33.44 -38.89
N LEU A 57 -3.17 32.56 -39.36
CA LEU A 57 -4.49 32.45 -38.77
C LEU A 57 -4.31 32.30 -37.25
N PRO A 58 -5.03 33.06 -36.42
CA PRO A 58 -4.91 32.91 -34.99
C PRO A 58 -5.22 31.45 -34.66
N ALA A 59 -4.27 30.77 -34.02
CA ALA A 59 -4.51 29.44 -33.51
C ALA A 59 -5.75 29.51 -32.63
N LEU A 60 -6.79 28.74 -32.98
CA LEU A 60 -7.97 28.61 -32.13
C LEU A 60 -7.44 28.24 -30.73
N PRO A 61 -7.84 28.95 -29.66
CA PRO A 61 -7.36 28.62 -28.33
C PRO A 61 -7.68 27.15 -28.09
N ALA A 62 -6.65 26.35 -27.77
CA ALA A 62 -6.81 24.94 -27.48
C ALA A 62 -7.96 24.79 -26.49
N SER A 63 -9.01 24.05 -26.86
CA SER A 63 -10.26 24.02 -26.09
C SER A 63 -9.92 23.66 -24.66
N ALA A 64 -10.16 24.59 -23.71
CA ALA A 64 -9.58 24.52 -22.38
C ALA A 64 -9.90 23.16 -21.75
N THR A 65 -8.86 22.35 -21.53
CA THR A 65 -8.96 20.99 -21.02
C THR A 65 -9.77 21.00 -19.73
N TRP A 66 -10.83 20.20 -19.68
CA TRP A 66 -11.70 20.16 -18.50
C TRP A 66 -10.90 19.74 -17.26
N SER A 67 -11.02 20.55 -16.20
CA SER A 67 -10.39 20.29 -14.90
C SER A 67 -11.42 19.81 -13.88
N PRO A 68 -11.12 18.78 -13.07
CA PRO A 68 -11.98 18.36 -11.97
C PRO A 68 -12.29 19.52 -11.00
N PRO A 69 -13.55 19.74 -10.60
CA PRO A 69 -13.95 20.85 -9.73
C PRO A 69 -13.64 20.52 -8.26
N MET A 70 -12.35 20.35 -7.94
CA MET A 70 -11.89 19.86 -6.63
C MET A 70 -12.23 20.83 -5.48
N GLY A 71 -12.13 22.13 -5.72
CA GLY A 71 -12.38 23.18 -4.71
C GLY A 71 -11.53 23.04 -3.44
N ASP A 72 -11.83 23.85 -2.42
CA ASP A 72 -11.11 23.79 -1.13
C ASP A 72 -11.59 22.62 -0.24
N SER A 73 -12.63 21.91 -0.66
CA SER A 73 -13.32 20.90 0.14
C SER A 73 -12.73 19.49 -0.01
N ILE A 74 -11.85 19.26 -0.99
CA ILE A 74 -11.32 17.94 -1.32
C ILE A 74 -9.82 17.89 -1.06
N ARG A 75 -9.38 16.85 -0.35
CA ARG A 75 -7.96 16.62 -0.02
C ARG A 75 -7.41 15.44 -0.81
N GLN A 76 -6.11 15.44 -1.08
CA GLN A 76 -5.36 14.20 -1.32
C GLN A 76 -4.74 13.79 0.01
N GLU A 77 -5.18 12.67 0.57
CA GLU A 77 -4.82 12.28 1.95
C GLU A 77 -5.03 10.77 2.10
N MET A 78 -3.98 10.03 2.44
CA MET A 78 -4.14 8.64 2.88
C MET A 78 -4.82 8.62 4.24
N ARG A 79 -5.92 7.87 4.36
CA ARG A 79 -6.67 7.66 5.60
C ARG A 79 -6.74 6.17 5.86
N ALA A 80 -5.70 5.68 6.53
CA ALA A 80 -5.41 4.27 6.68
C ALA A 80 -5.71 3.75 8.09
N VAL A 81 -5.90 2.43 8.19
CA VAL A 81 -6.00 1.72 9.46
C VAL A 81 -5.32 0.36 9.37
N TRP A 82 -4.59 -0.02 10.42
CA TRP A 82 -4.14 -1.40 10.58
C TRP A 82 -5.27 -2.27 11.12
N LEU A 83 -5.63 -3.30 10.36
CA LEU A 83 -6.64 -4.31 10.71
C LEU A 83 -5.92 -5.61 11.11
N THR A 84 -5.83 -5.83 12.42
CA THR A 84 -4.97 -6.85 13.04
C THR A 84 -5.69 -8.19 13.15
N THR A 85 -5.08 -9.24 12.60
CA THR A 85 -5.67 -10.58 12.59
C THR A 85 -5.07 -11.52 13.63
N ALA A 86 -3.81 -11.27 14.01
CA ALA A 86 -3.13 -12.00 15.07
C ALA A 86 -3.99 -12.10 16.34
N TYR A 87 -4.21 -13.33 16.80
CA TYR A 87 -4.98 -13.64 18.02
C TYR A 87 -6.43 -13.12 18.04
N GLY A 88 -7.01 -12.82 16.88
CA GLY A 88 -8.38 -12.28 16.77
C GLY A 88 -8.53 -10.86 17.32
N LEU A 89 -7.44 -10.09 17.35
CA LEU A 89 -7.36 -8.79 18.02
C LEU A 89 -8.30 -7.72 17.41
N ASP A 90 -8.43 -7.64 16.07
CA ASP A 90 -9.51 -6.89 15.39
C ASP A 90 -10.48 -7.88 14.72
N TRP A 91 -9.97 -8.63 13.73
CA TRP A 91 -10.72 -9.63 12.96
C TRP A 91 -9.84 -10.83 12.59
N PRO A 92 -10.27 -12.08 12.78
CA PRO A 92 -11.61 -12.50 13.15
C PRO A 92 -11.74 -12.78 14.65
N ARG A 93 -12.87 -12.39 15.25
CA ARG A 93 -13.19 -12.72 16.65
C ARG A 93 -13.84 -14.11 16.80
N THR A 94 -14.45 -14.60 15.72
CA THR A 94 -15.03 -15.94 15.61
C THR A 94 -14.22 -16.78 14.63
N LYS A 95 -13.94 -18.05 14.97
CA LYS A 95 -13.32 -19.01 14.03
C LYS A 95 -14.36 -19.60 13.07
N ALA A 96 -13.94 -19.87 11.84
CA ALA A 96 -14.75 -20.53 10.82
C ALA A 96 -14.64 -22.07 10.90
N ASP A 97 -14.87 -22.61 12.09
CA ASP A 97 -14.85 -24.07 12.36
C ASP A 97 -16.18 -24.76 11.98
N ASP A 98 -17.25 -23.99 11.85
CA ASP A 98 -18.58 -24.41 11.38
C ASP A 98 -19.20 -23.31 10.48
N GLU A 99 -20.35 -23.59 9.85
CA GLU A 99 -21.03 -22.63 8.97
C GLU A 99 -21.42 -21.32 9.67
N ASN A 100 -21.84 -21.37 10.94
CA ASN A 100 -22.20 -20.18 11.70
C ASN A 100 -20.95 -19.34 12.01
N GLY A 101 -19.83 -20.00 12.31
CA GLY A 101 -18.51 -19.40 12.44
C GLY A 101 -18.08 -18.69 11.15
N LEU A 102 -18.21 -19.36 10.00
CA LEU A 102 -17.92 -18.80 8.68
C LEU A 102 -18.80 -17.58 8.37
N ARG A 103 -20.12 -17.68 8.56
CA ARG A 103 -21.06 -16.56 8.35
C ARG A 103 -20.73 -15.37 9.24
N ARG A 104 -20.53 -15.58 10.56
CA ARG A 104 -20.14 -14.52 11.50
C ARG A 104 -18.79 -13.89 11.13
N GLN A 105 -17.80 -14.70 10.75
CA GLN A 105 -16.48 -14.23 10.36
C GLN A 105 -16.54 -13.29 9.14
N GLN A 106 -17.37 -13.62 8.13
CA GLN A 106 -17.60 -12.76 6.96
C GLN A 106 -18.39 -11.48 7.31
N GLN A 107 -19.46 -11.61 8.10
CA GLN A 107 -20.30 -10.48 8.55
C GLN A 107 -19.54 -9.48 9.42
N ASP A 108 -18.66 -9.95 10.31
CA ASP A 108 -17.81 -9.09 11.15
C ASP A 108 -16.87 -8.23 10.29
N LEU A 109 -16.25 -8.80 9.25
CA LEU A 109 -15.41 -8.01 8.34
C LEU A 109 -16.23 -6.97 7.57
N ILE A 110 -17.38 -7.38 7.02
CA ILE A 110 -18.33 -6.49 6.32
C ILE A 110 -18.67 -5.29 7.20
N ARG A 111 -19.09 -5.53 8.46
CA ARG A 111 -19.43 -4.48 9.43
C ARG A 111 -18.27 -3.54 9.74
N ILE A 112 -17.05 -4.08 9.90
CA ILE A 112 -15.84 -3.28 10.10
C ILE A 112 -15.58 -2.36 8.89
N LEU A 113 -15.63 -2.91 7.67
CA LEU A 113 -15.34 -2.18 6.44
C LEU A 113 -16.43 -1.15 6.10
N ASP A 114 -17.71 -1.46 6.31
CA ASP A 114 -18.81 -0.49 6.17
C ASP A 114 -18.60 0.72 7.08
N ARG A 115 -18.24 0.46 8.34
CA ARG A 115 -17.97 1.50 9.33
C ARG A 115 -16.77 2.35 8.93
N LEU A 116 -15.67 1.74 8.49
CA LEU A 116 -14.47 2.47 8.04
C LEU A 116 -14.77 3.37 6.84
N ALA A 117 -15.48 2.88 5.83
CA ALA A 117 -15.88 3.70 4.69
C ALA A 117 -16.79 4.86 5.11
N ALA A 118 -17.78 4.61 5.99
CA ALA A 118 -18.68 5.64 6.53
C ALA A 118 -17.99 6.67 7.43
N ASP A 119 -16.88 6.30 8.08
CA ASP A 119 -16.06 7.21 8.90
C ASP A 119 -15.02 7.99 8.07
N GLY A 120 -15.00 7.79 6.74
CA GLY A 120 -14.16 8.54 5.79
C GLY A 120 -12.76 7.98 5.59
N TYR A 121 -12.50 6.73 5.97
CA TYR A 121 -11.26 6.01 5.61
C TYR A 121 -11.24 5.63 4.13
N ASN A 122 -10.05 5.53 3.55
CA ASN A 122 -9.86 5.09 2.16
C ASN A 122 -8.88 3.92 2.01
N THR A 123 -8.17 3.51 3.06
CA THR A 123 -7.12 2.46 2.98
C THR A 123 -7.17 1.51 4.19
N VAL A 124 -6.98 0.21 3.95
CA VAL A 124 -6.90 -0.82 4.99
C VAL A 124 -5.62 -1.63 4.83
N PHE A 125 -4.82 -1.69 5.89
CA PHE A 125 -3.66 -2.57 6.00
C PHE A 125 -4.09 -3.85 6.74
N LEU A 126 -4.56 -4.86 5.99
CA LEU A 126 -5.07 -6.12 6.55
C LEU A 126 -3.90 -7.07 6.85
N GLN A 127 -3.74 -7.50 8.11
CA GLN A 127 -2.65 -8.40 8.50
C GLN A 127 -2.82 -9.79 7.86
N VAL A 128 -2.16 -10.04 6.72
CA VAL A 128 -2.25 -11.33 6.03
C VAL A 128 -1.29 -12.39 6.56
N ARG A 129 -0.16 -11.95 7.15
CA ARG A 129 0.89 -12.82 7.68
C ARG A 129 1.30 -12.41 9.08
N GLN A 130 1.33 -13.38 9.99
CA GLN A 130 1.83 -13.24 11.35
C GLN A 130 2.66 -14.48 11.73
N SER A 131 3.92 -14.26 12.12
CA SER A 131 4.80 -15.28 12.72
C SER A 131 4.81 -16.62 11.95
N GLY A 132 5.16 -16.56 10.66
CA GLY A 132 5.22 -17.74 9.78
C GLY A 132 3.88 -18.37 9.39
N THR A 133 2.75 -17.77 9.77
CA THR A 133 1.40 -18.24 9.42
C THR A 133 0.62 -17.19 8.63
N VAL A 134 -0.26 -17.65 7.74
CA VAL A 134 -1.03 -16.79 6.82
C VAL A 134 -2.54 -17.02 6.92
N LEU A 135 -3.34 -16.02 6.53
CA LEU A 135 -4.82 -16.13 6.48
C LEU A 135 -5.39 -16.54 5.11
N TYR A 136 -4.54 -16.94 4.16
CA TYR A 136 -4.93 -17.33 2.81
C TYR A 136 -4.35 -18.71 2.45
N PRO A 137 -4.89 -19.42 1.45
CA PRO A 137 -4.31 -20.67 0.97
C PRO A 137 -2.93 -20.42 0.34
N SER A 138 -1.86 -20.74 1.06
CA SER A 138 -0.47 -20.59 0.62
C SER A 138 0.18 -21.95 0.38
N ASN A 139 1.05 -22.01 -0.63
CA ASN A 139 1.91 -23.18 -0.88
C ASN A 139 3.20 -23.14 -0.04
N MET A 140 3.44 -22.01 0.64
CA MET A 140 4.68 -21.72 1.37
C MET A 140 4.51 -21.76 2.88
N GLU A 141 3.41 -21.19 3.41
CA GLU A 141 3.18 -21.06 4.85
C GLU A 141 1.89 -21.74 5.35
N PRO A 142 1.93 -22.34 6.57
CA PRO A 142 0.74 -22.93 7.18
C PRO A 142 -0.33 -21.88 7.49
N PHE A 143 -1.59 -22.32 7.40
CA PHE A 143 -2.74 -21.47 7.65
C PHE A 143 -2.91 -21.14 9.15
N ALA A 144 -3.33 -19.91 9.43
CA ALA A 144 -3.36 -19.33 10.75
C ALA A 144 -4.45 -19.92 11.68
N ARG A 145 -4.03 -20.48 12.82
CA ARG A 145 -4.94 -21.13 13.80
C ARG A 145 -5.91 -20.21 14.56
N PHE A 146 -5.87 -18.90 14.26
CA PHE A 146 -6.85 -17.92 14.72
C PHE A 146 -8.03 -17.74 13.75
N PHE A 147 -7.92 -18.19 12.50
CA PHE A 147 -9.05 -18.27 11.56
C PHE A 147 -9.85 -19.58 11.70
N THR A 148 -9.15 -20.70 11.89
CA THR A 148 -9.72 -22.05 12.11
C THR A 148 -8.92 -22.78 13.18
N SER A 149 -9.54 -23.65 13.97
CA SER A 149 -8.88 -24.44 15.02
C SER A 149 -7.97 -25.54 14.45
N SER A 150 -8.32 -26.05 13.26
CA SER A 150 -7.54 -27.04 12.51
C SER A 150 -6.21 -26.49 11.98
N GLY A 151 -6.10 -25.18 11.72
CA GLY A 151 -4.97 -24.63 10.97
C GLY A 151 -5.00 -25.01 9.48
N GLN A 152 -6.20 -25.24 8.94
CA GLN A 152 -6.48 -25.41 7.51
C GLN A 152 -7.39 -24.26 7.04
N PRO A 153 -7.33 -23.85 5.75
CA PRO A 153 -8.27 -22.87 5.22
C PRO A 153 -9.73 -23.30 5.45
N PRO A 154 -10.65 -22.38 5.79
CA PRO A 154 -12.07 -22.68 5.83
C PRO A 154 -12.64 -22.89 4.43
N ALA A 155 -13.94 -23.16 4.30
CA ALA A 155 -14.63 -23.34 3.01
C ALA A 155 -14.71 -22.08 2.12
N TYR A 156 -13.92 -21.05 2.41
CA TYR A 156 -13.75 -19.83 1.62
C TYR A 156 -12.33 -19.29 1.79
N ASP A 157 -11.83 -18.51 0.82
CA ASP A 157 -10.57 -17.78 0.95
C ASP A 157 -10.81 -16.43 1.68
N PRO A 158 -10.26 -16.23 2.88
CA PRO A 158 -10.48 -15.00 3.64
C PRO A 158 -9.84 -13.75 3.02
N LEU A 159 -8.73 -13.87 2.28
CA LEU A 159 -8.09 -12.74 1.61
C LEU A 159 -8.87 -12.36 0.34
N SER A 160 -9.28 -13.35 -0.46
CA SER A 160 -10.13 -13.12 -1.65
C SER A 160 -11.45 -12.44 -1.25
N PHE A 161 -12.06 -12.88 -0.15
CA PHE A 161 -13.25 -12.24 0.41
C PHE A 161 -12.97 -10.81 0.88
N ALA A 162 -11.87 -10.57 1.63
CA ALA A 162 -11.51 -9.25 2.11
C ALA A 162 -11.23 -8.25 0.97
N VAL A 163 -10.54 -8.68 -0.10
CA VAL A 163 -10.32 -7.88 -1.30
C VAL A 163 -11.66 -7.45 -1.91
N LYS A 164 -12.56 -8.40 -2.18
CA LYS A 164 -13.90 -8.11 -2.74
C LYS A 164 -14.71 -7.16 -1.83
N ALA A 165 -14.67 -7.38 -0.51
CA ALA A 165 -15.39 -6.57 0.46
C ALA A 165 -14.87 -5.13 0.58
N CYS A 166 -13.55 -4.91 0.49
CA CYS A 166 -12.93 -3.58 0.42
C CYS A 166 -13.25 -2.88 -0.90
N ARG A 167 -13.09 -3.57 -2.04
CA ARG A 167 -13.40 -3.03 -3.38
C ARG A 167 -14.85 -2.54 -3.49
N ALA A 168 -15.82 -3.30 -2.98
CA ALA A 168 -17.23 -2.92 -2.95
C ALA A 168 -17.54 -1.63 -2.15
N ARG A 169 -16.57 -1.14 -1.35
CA ARG A 169 -16.69 0.04 -0.48
C ARG A 169 -15.76 1.18 -0.90
N GLY A 170 -15.04 1.05 -2.02
CA GLY A 170 -14.03 2.02 -2.45
C GLY A 170 -12.79 2.08 -1.56
N LEU A 171 -12.58 1.08 -0.70
CA LEU A 171 -11.40 0.97 0.17
C LEU A 171 -10.25 0.32 -0.59
N ALA A 172 -9.08 0.96 -0.57
CA ALA A 172 -7.83 0.32 -0.94
C ALA A 172 -7.43 -0.73 0.11
N ILE A 173 -6.85 -1.84 -0.32
CA ILE A 173 -6.41 -2.94 0.54
C ILE A 173 -4.96 -3.30 0.26
N HIS A 174 -4.12 -3.18 1.30
CA HIS A 174 -2.75 -3.68 1.28
C HIS A 174 -2.64 -4.92 2.15
N ALA A 175 -1.98 -5.94 1.61
CA ALA A 175 -1.62 -7.12 2.37
C ALA A 175 -0.50 -6.76 3.35
N TRP A 176 -0.82 -6.74 4.65
CA TRP A 176 0.15 -6.44 5.71
C TRP A 176 0.87 -7.72 6.16
N LEU A 177 2.19 -7.75 5.96
CA LEU A 177 3.08 -8.83 6.41
C LEU A 177 3.91 -8.39 7.61
N VAL A 178 3.85 -9.13 8.71
CA VAL A 178 4.92 -9.15 9.71
C VAL A 178 6.09 -9.93 9.11
N THR A 179 7.29 -9.33 9.02
CA THR A 179 8.36 -9.82 8.13
C THR A 179 9.28 -10.89 8.75
N TYR A 180 10.16 -10.52 9.69
CA TYR A 180 11.17 -11.46 10.21
C TYR A 180 10.76 -12.31 11.44
N PRO A 181 9.84 -11.89 12.33
CA PRO A 181 9.35 -12.77 13.40
C PRO A 181 8.76 -14.08 12.83
N LEU A 182 9.22 -15.23 13.33
CA LEU A 182 8.87 -16.55 12.79
C LEU A 182 8.13 -17.45 13.78
N ALA A 183 8.57 -17.51 15.05
CA ALA A 183 7.90 -18.34 16.05
C ALA A 183 8.08 -17.83 17.48
N SER A 184 6.99 -17.81 18.25
CA SER A 184 7.04 -17.73 19.71
C SER A 184 7.46 -19.07 20.31
N PRO A 185 7.80 -19.16 21.61
CA PRO A 185 8.19 -20.42 22.24
C PRO A 185 7.05 -21.46 22.27
N LYS A 186 5.79 -21.00 22.16
CA LYS A 186 4.60 -21.86 22.11
C LYS A 186 4.41 -22.51 20.75
N ASN A 187 4.96 -21.91 19.68
CA ASN A 187 4.78 -22.34 18.29
C ASN A 187 6.12 -22.75 17.64
N ALA A 188 7.16 -23.04 18.44
CA ALA A 188 8.48 -23.42 17.98
C ALA A 188 8.71 -24.95 18.10
N PRO A 189 9.48 -25.56 17.18
CA PRO A 189 10.06 -24.97 15.98
C PRO A 189 9.02 -24.77 14.87
N HIS A 190 9.19 -23.72 14.07
CA HIS A 190 8.36 -23.51 12.87
C HIS A 190 8.67 -24.60 11.81
N PRO A 191 7.69 -25.17 11.09
CA PRO A 191 7.93 -26.22 10.08
C PRO A 191 8.99 -25.87 9.03
N LEU A 192 9.09 -24.58 8.64
CA LEU A 192 10.13 -24.06 7.75
C LEU A 192 11.55 -24.43 8.20
N LEU A 193 11.81 -24.46 9.51
CA LEU A 193 13.13 -24.74 10.08
C LEU A 193 13.51 -26.23 10.06
N GLN A 194 12.58 -27.12 9.72
CA GLN A 194 12.91 -28.53 9.44
C GLN A 194 13.67 -28.65 8.10
N ARG A 195 13.31 -27.82 7.12
CA ARG A 195 13.96 -27.77 5.80
C ARG A 195 15.13 -26.78 5.77
N HIS A 196 15.03 -25.70 6.54
CA HIS A 196 16.02 -24.61 6.58
C HIS A 196 16.43 -24.25 8.02
N PRO A 197 17.10 -25.17 8.76
CA PRO A 197 17.45 -24.94 10.17
C PRO A 197 18.36 -23.72 10.38
N ALA A 198 19.17 -23.39 9.36
CA ALA A 198 20.07 -22.23 9.35
C ALA A 198 19.37 -20.86 9.34
N TRP A 199 18.12 -20.78 8.87
CA TRP A 199 17.41 -19.52 8.68
C TRP A 199 16.82 -18.92 9.96
N GLY A 200 16.61 -19.75 11.00
CA GLY A 200 15.93 -19.34 12.24
C GLY A 200 16.91 -19.05 13.37
N LEU A 201 17.02 -17.79 13.76
CA LEU A 201 17.82 -17.36 14.91
C LEU A 201 16.95 -17.11 16.14
N LYS A 202 17.27 -17.79 17.23
CA LYS A 202 16.67 -17.52 18.56
C LYS A 202 17.24 -16.22 19.10
N HIS A 203 16.37 -15.26 19.40
CA HIS A 203 16.74 -14.00 20.02
C HIS A 203 15.72 -13.62 21.08
N LYS A 204 16.19 -13.37 22.31
CA LYS A 204 15.35 -13.31 23.52
C LYS A 204 14.39 -14.52 23.57
N ASN A 205 13.09 -14.27 23.67
CA ASN A 205 12.03 -15.28 23.81
C ASN A 205 11.34 -15.60 22.46
N ALA A 206 11.98 -15.41 21.31
CA ALA A 206 11.37 -15.74 20.00
C ALA A 206 12.41 -16.19 18.97
N THR A 207 11.94 -16.88 17.93
CA THR A 207 12.73 -17.20 16.74
C THR A 207 12.40 -16.21 15.63
N HIS A 208 13.43 -15.64 15.01
CA HIS A 208 13.33 -14.71 13.89
C HIS A 208 14.05 -15.32 12.68
N LEU A 209 13.57 -15.03 11.48
CA LEU A 209 14.31 -15.24 10.25
C LEU A 209 15.53 -14.30 10.24
N ASP A 210 16.68 -14.80 9.80
CA ASP A 210 17.91 -14.00 9.65
C ASP A 210 17.91 -13.19 8.34
N PRO A 211 17.85 -11.85 8.37
CA PRO A 211 17.91 -11.03 7.14
C PRO A 211 19.23 -11.18 6.38
N GLY A 212 20.29 -11.63 7.07
CA GLY A 212 21.61 -11.86 6.48
C GLY A 212 21.70 -13.09 5.57
N GLU A 213 20.81 -14.07 5.71
CA GLU A 213 20.76 -15.27 4.86
C GLU A 213 20.08 -14.97 3.51
N PRO A 214 20.75 -15.13 2.36
CA PRO A 214 20.12 -14.90 1.05
C PRO A 214 18.87 -15.75 0.80
N GLY A 215 18.85 -16.99 1.32
CA GLY A 215 17.68 -17.86 1.22
C GLY A 215 16.44 -17.32 1.94
N VAL A 216 16.61 -16.64 3.08
CA VAL A 216 15.53 -15.95 3.78
C VAL A 216 14.96 -14.82 2.92
N ARG A 217 15.82 -14.05 2.24
CA ARG A 217 15.36 -12.91 1.44
C ARG A 217 14.58 -13.35 0.21
N GLN A 218 15.06 -14.39 -0.48
CA GLN A 218 14.33 -15.04 -1.58
C GLN A 218 13.00 -15.66 -1.13
N TYR A 219 12.94 -16.22 0.08
CA TYR A 219 11.71 -16.76 0.66
C TYR A 219 10.65 -15.67 0.90
N ILE A 220 11.03 -14.53 1.51
CA ILE A 220 10.12 -13.40 1.71
C ILE A 220 9.69 -12.75 0.37
N ALA A 221 10.61 -12.63 -0.59
CA ALA A 221 10.29 -12.16 -1.94
C ALA A 221 9.33 -13.11 -2.68
N SER A 222 9.45 -14.42 -2.46
CA SER A 222 8.53 -15.42 -3.02
C SER A 222 7.14 -15.37 -2.38
N LEU A 223 7.02 -15.12 -1.07
CA LEU A 223 5.73 -14.84 -0.42
C LEU A 223 5.07 -13.55 -0.95
N ALA A 224 5.86 -12.50 -1.18
CA ALA A 224 5.40 -11.28 -1.81
C ALA A 224 4.90 -11.54 -3.26
N ARG A 225 5.58 -12.42 -4.01
CA ARG A 225 5.16 -12.87 -5.34
C ARG A 225 3.91 -13.75 -5.33
N GLU A 226 3.72 -14.62 -4.34
CA GLU A 226 2.51 -15.44 -4.20
C GLU A 226 1.27 -14.54 -4.00
N LEU A 227 1.36 -13.56 -3.09
CA LEU A 227 0.34 -12.52 -2.92
C LEU A 227 0.12 -11.71 -4.19
N ALA A 228 1.20 -11.33 -4.88
CA ALA A 228 1.14 -10.55 -6.11
C ALA A 228 0.39 -11.29 -7.23
N ALA A 229 0.65 -12.58 -7.42
CA ALA A 229 -0.01 -13.39 -8.43
C ALA A 229 -1.47 -13.70 -8.05
N GLY A 230 -1.75 -14.03 -6.79
CA GLY A 230 -3.05 -14.56 -6.37
C GLY A 230 -4.17 -13.53 -6.19
N TYR A 231 -3.88 -12.26 -5.88
CA TYR A 231 -4.89 -11.33 -5.34
C TYR A 231 -4.89 -9.93 -5.99
N ASP A 232 -6.07 -9.31 -6.15
CA ASP A 232 -6.26 -7.92 -6.65
C ASP A 232 -5.99 -6.87 -5.56
N LEU A 233 -4.82 -6.95 -4.94
CA LEU A 233 -4.34 -6.03 -3.90
C LEU A 233 -3.88 -4.70 -4.52
N ASP A 234 -4.05 -3.61 -3.77
CA ASP A 234 -3.46 -2.30 -4.12
C ASP A 234 -1.97 -2.24 -3.78
N GLY A 235 -1.54 -2.99 -2.76
CA GLY A 235 -0.14 -3.09 -2.40
C GLY A 235 0.21 -4.13 -1.35
N LEU A 236 1.49 -4.18 -1.05
CA LEU A 236 2.07 -4.91 0.08
C LEU A 236 2.55 -3.91 1.13
N HIS A 237 2.36 -4.25 2.40
CA HIS A 237 2.72 -3.41 3.53
C HIS A 237 3.54 -4.22 4.55
N PHE A 238 4.79 -3.84 4.80
CA PHE A 238 5.71 -4.62 5.62
C PHE A 238 5.92 -4.00 7.02
N ASP A 239 5.53 -4.73 8.06
CA ASP A 239 5.88 -4.44 9.45
C ASP A 239 6.93 -5.43 9.95
N TYR A 240 7.60 -5.10 11.05
CA TYR A 240 8.78 -5.80 11.56
C TYR A 240 9.82 -6.05 10.45
N PHE A 241 9.89 -5.14 9.47
CA PHE A 241 10.89 -5.11 8.41
C PHE A 241 12.18 -4.52 8.97
N ARG A 242 12.75 -5.21 9.95
CA ARG A 242 13.84 -4.74 10.81
C ARG A 242 14.48 -5.89 11.59
N TYR A 243 15.69 -5.66 12.07
CA TYR A 243 16.25 -6.52 13.12
C TYR A 243 15.43 -6.37 14.42
N PRO A 244 15.36 -7.40 15.27
CA PRO A 244 14.57 -7.36 16.50
C PRO A 244 15.17 -6.39 17.53
N GLU A 245 14.40 -6.12 18.59
CA GLU A 245 14.90 -5.40 19.79
C GLU A 245 16.26 -5.95 20.28
N ASP A 246 17.14 -5.08 20.80
CA ASP A 246 18.50 -5.46 21.24
C ASP A 246 19.31 -6.06 20.06
N ALA A 247 19.16 -5.44 18.89
CA ALA A 247 19.71 -5.91 17.62
C ALA A 247 21.23 -6.07 17.65
N VAL A 248 21.94 -5.28 18.46
CA VAL A 248 23.38 -5.41 18.68
C VAL A 248 23.77 -6.82 19.13
N ARG A 249 22.93 -7.49 19.93
CA ARG A 249 23.12 -8.87 20.40
C ARG A 249 22.50 -9.95 19.50
N PHE A 250 21.91 -9.59 18.37
CA PHE A 250 21.31 -10.57 17.46
C PHE A 250 22.38 -11.56 16.94
N PRO A 251 22.17 -12.89 17.03
CA PRO A 251 23.24 -13.89 16.87
C PRO A 251 23.54 -14.25 15.40
N ASP A 252 23.52 -13.27 14.49
CA ASP A 252 23.79 -13.39 13.05
C ASP A 252 25.29 -13.58 12.69
N GLN A 253 26.13 -13.95 13.65
CA GLN A 253 27.59 -14.05 13.48
C GLN A 253 28.00 -15.05 12.38
N ARG A 254 27.23 -16.13 12.19
CA ARG A 254 27.47 -17.10 11.10
C ARG A 254 27.26 -16.45 9.74
N SER A 255 26.10 -15.82 9.54
CA SER A 255 25.71 -15.17 8.29
C SER A 255 26.56 -13.94 7.99
N TYR A 256 26.99 -13.20 9.01
CA TYR A 256 27.96 -12.12 8.85
C TYR A 256 29.33 -12.62 8.38
N ARG A 257 29.83 -13.77 8.88
CA ARG A 257 31.08 -14.37 8.35
C ARG A 257 30.95 -14.85 6.89
N LEU A 258 29.77 -15.34 6.49
CA LEU A 258 29.54 -15.88 5.15
C LEU A 258 29.26 -14.78 4.10
N TYR A 259 28.50 -13.74 4.47
CA TYR A 259 27.93 -12.77 3.55
C TYR A 259 28.21 -11.30 3.92
N GLY A 260 29.07 -11.07 4.92
CA GLY A 260 29.49 -9.73 5.39
C GLY A 260 30.46 -9.03 4.44
N ALA A 261 31.30 -9.78 3.72
CA ALA A 261 32.24 -9.27 2.71
C ALA A 261 33.12 -8.10 3.18
N GLY A 262 33.52 -8.09 4.47
CA GLY A 262 34.36 -7.03 5.06
C GLY A 262 33.62 -5.72 5.38
N MET A 263 32.33 -5.60 5.10
CA MET A 263 31.51 -4.45 5.47
C MET A 263 31.36 -4.35 7.00
N ASP A 264 31.31 -3.13 7.53
CA ASP A 264 30.90 -2.89 8.93
C ASP A 264 29.58 -3.63 9.24
N ARG A 265 29.46 -4.19 10.45
CA ARG A 265 28.34 -5.06 10.81
C ARG A 265 27.01 -4.32 10.83
N GLU A 266 26.96 -3.06 11.28
CA GLU A 266 25.71 -2.30 11.26
C GLU A 266 25.32 -1.91 9.84
N GLN A 267 26.30 -1.51 9.02
CA GLN A 267 26.07 -1.20 7.62
C GLN A 267 25.64 -2.45 6.83
N TRP A 268 26.21 -3.61 7.14
CA TRP A 268 25.80 -4.89 6.58
C TRP A 268 24.34 -5.22 6.95
N ARG A 269 23.95 -5.03 8.20
CA ARG A 269 22.55 -5.21 8.64
C ARG A 269 21.58 -4.26 7.91
N ARG A 270 21.94 -2.98 7.75
CA ARG A 270 21.18 -2.03 6.91
C ARG A 270 21.09 -2.50 5.45
N SER A 271 22.21 -2.97 4.88
CA SER A 271 22.27 -3.50 3.51
C SER A 271 21.39 -4.74 3.30
N ASN A 272 21.23 -5.59 4.31
CA ASN A 272 20.40 -6.79 4.23
C ASN A 272 18.92 -6.44 4.06
N LEU A 273 18.43 -5.44 4.80
CA LEU A 273 17.05 -4.96 4.66
C LEU A 273 16.84 -4.25 3.31
N THR A 274 17.83 -3.48 2.84
CA THR A 274 17.77 -2.85 1.51
C THR A 274 17.73 -3.89 0.39
N ARG A 275 18.60 -4.91 0.44
CA ARG A 275 18.58 -6.05 -0.50
C ARG A 275 17.27 -6.82 -0.46
N GLN A 276 16.67 -6.97 0.72
CA GLN A 276 15.34 -7.59 0.83
C GLN A 276 14.28 -6.80 0.04
N LEU A 277 14.27 -5.47 0.09
CA LEU A 277 13.34 -4.66 -0.69
C LEU A 277 13.64 -4.67 -2.20
N GLU A 278 14.91 -4.73 -2.58
CA GLU A 278 15.33 -4.89 -3.99
C GLU A 278 14.80 -6.23 -4.55
N GLU A 279 15.01 -7.32 -3.82
CA GLU A 279 14.50 -8.67 -4.16
C GLU A 279 12.96 -8.72 -4.18
N ILE A 280 12.27 -8.00 -3.26
CA ILE A 280 10.80 -7.88 -3.27
C ILE A 280 10.31 -7.06 -4.48
N ASN A 281 10.90 -5.91 -4.80
CA ASN A 281 10.51 -5.10 -5.96
C ASN A 281 10.61 -5.94 -7.24
N GLN A 282 11.75 -6.61 -7.46
CA GLN A 282 11.95 -7.46 -8.62
C GLN A 282 10.91 -8.59 -8.70
N ALA A 283 10.65 -9.28 -7.58
CA ALA A 283 9.69 -10.38 -7.55
C ALA A 283 8.23 -9.93 -7.76
N VAL A 284 7.86 -8.77 -7.23
CA VAL A 284 6.50 -8.21 -7.30
C VAL A 284 6.24 -7.55 -8.65
N HIS A 285 7.11 -6.64 -9.09
CA HIS A 285 6.90 -5.85 -10.30
C HIS A 285 7.09 -6.67 -11.58
N SER A 286 7.75 -7.83 -11.52
CA SER A 286 7.72 -8.82 -12.62
C SER A 286 6.35 -9.47 -12.86
N ILE A 287 5.39 -9.33 -11.92
CA ILE A 287 4.02 -9.87 -12.02
C ILE A 287 2.98 -8.74 -12.12
N LYS A 288 3.11 -7.71 -11.29
CA LYS A 288 2.26 -6.52 -11.29
C LYS A 288 3.14 -5.28 -11.14
N PRO A 289 3.63 -4.68 -12.24
CA PRO A 289 4.50 -3.50 -12.21
C PRO A 289 3.93 -2.33 -11.40
N TYR A 290 2.60 -2.26 -11.35
CA TYR A 290 1.82 -1.16 -10.81
C TYR A 290 1.38 -1.34 -9.34
N MET A 291 1.85 -2.38 -8.65
CA MET A 291 1.50 -2.66 -7.26
C MET A 291 2.37 -1.87 -6.28
N GLN A 292 1.74 -1.27 -5.27
CA GLN A 292 2.43 -0.43 -4.30
C GLN A 292 3.19 -1.26 -3.25
N ILE A 293 4.35 -0.78 -2.81
CA ILE A 293 5.16 -1.36 -1.73
C ILE A 293 5.37 -0.32 -0.64
N SER A 294 5.05 -0.64 0.61
CA SER A 294 5.28 0.24 1.76
C SER A 294 5.84 -0.51 2.97
N VAL A 295 6.47 0.23 3.88
CA VAL A 295 7.06 -0.31 5.12
C VAL A 295 6.55 0.52 6.31
N ALA A 296 6.36 -0.13 7.45
CA ALA A 296 6.15 0.49 8.76
C ALA A 296 7.48 0.53 9.55
N PRO A 297 8.25 1.62 9.47
CA PRO A 297 9.44 1.81 10.30
C PRO A 297 9.10 2.25 11.73
N LEU A 298 10.09 2.14 12.64
CA LEU A 298 9.99 2.83 13.93
C LEU A 298 9.79 4.33 13.72
N GLY A 299 8.87 4.95 14.47
CA GLY A 299 8.54 6.36 14.26
C GLY A 299 9.66 7.36 14.53
N LYS A 300 10.77 6.97 15.15
CA LYS A 300 11.93 7.84 15.32
C LYS A 300 12.97 7.45 14.27
N LEU A 301 13.20 8.30 13.27
CA LEU A 301 14.05 7.94 12.13
C LEU A 301 15.50 7.63 12.57
N ARG A 302 16.12 8.58 13.26
CA ARG A 302 17.52 8.56 13.72
C ARG A 302 17.68 9.32 15.05
N LYS A 303 18.86 9.35 15.66
CA LYS A 303 19.09 10.20 16.84
C LYS A 303 19.08 11.68 16.44
N LEU A 304 18.40 12.50 17.23
CA LEU A 304 18.27 13.94 17.02
C LEU A 304 19.13 14.71 18.04
N PRO A 305 20.20 15.44 17.62
CA PRO A 305 21.13 16.09 18.56
C PRO A 305 20.50 17.16 19.46
N MET A 306 19.44 17.83 19.00
CA MET A 306 18.70 18.85 19.78
C MET A 306 17.74 18.26 20.82
N LEU A 307 17.73 16.93 21.00
CA LEU A 307 17.00 16.26 22.08
C LEU A 307 18.01 15.77 23.12
N ASP A 308 18.26 16.61 24.14
CA ASP A 308 19.29 16.45 25.20
C ASP A 308 19.25 15.12 25.99
N ARG A 309 18.20 14.31 25.80
CA ARG A 309 17.99 13.04 26.50
C ARG A 309 17.82 11.90 25.51
N SER A 310 18.27 10.71 25.93
CA SER A 310 18.02 9.46 25.21
C SER A 310 16.52 9.26 24.99
N HIS A 311 16.11 9.33 23.74
CA HIS A 311 14.71 9.29 23.30
C HIS A 311 14.27 7.88 22.87
N GLY A 312 14.91 6.83 23.40
CA GLY A 312 14.61 5.44 23.09
C GLY A 312 15.16 4.98 21.74
N TRP A 313 14.52 3.99 21.13
CA TRP A 313 14.99 3.41 19.87
C TRP A 313 14.60 4.24 18.64
N THR A 314 15.45 4.10 17.64
CA THR A 314 15.41 4.74 16.33
C THR A 314 15.44 3.69 15.22
N ALA A 315 14.88 4.00 14.05
CA ALA A 315 14.86 3.13 12.89
C ALA A 315 16.29 2.80 12.43
N PHE A 316 17.14 3.82 12.27
CA PHE A 316 18.48 3.71 11.69
C PHE A 316 19.50 3.02 12.60
N GLU A 317 19.70 3.48 13.83
CA GLU A 317 20.74 2.98 14.73
C GLU A 317 20.30 1.75 15.52
N SER A 318 19.03 1.67 15.93
CA SER A 318 18.63 0.65 16.94
C SER A 318 18.15 -0.66 16.33
N VAL A 319 17.61 -0.62 15.11
CA VAL A 319 17.00 -1.79 14.42
C VAL A 319 17.37 -1.88 12.93
N TYR A 320 18.34 -1.07 12.49
CA TYR A 320 19.00 -1.09 11.18
C TYR A 320 18.10 -0.89 9.95
N GLN A 321 16.99 -0.16 10.10
CA GLN A 321 16.17 0.29 8.97
C GLN A 321 16.82 1.51 8.32
N ASP A 322 16.86 1.59 6.98
CA ASP A 322 17.36 2.78 6.27
C ASP A 322 16.30 3.34 5.29
N PRO A 323 15.27 4.02 5.83
CA PRO A 323 14.16 4.53 5.03
C PRO A 323 14.57 5.59 4.02
N ILE A 324 15.67 6.32 4.29
CA ILE A 324 16.21 7.34 3.39
C ILE A 324 16.77 6.65 2.14
N THR A 325 17.57 5.59 2.29
CA THR A 325 18.07 4.82 1.15
C THR A 325 16.94 4.14 0.38
N TRP A 326 15.93 3.59 1.08
CA TRP A 326 14.80 2.91 0.42
C TRP A 326 13.96 3.88 -0.42
N ALA A 327 13.66 5.07 0.11
CA ALA A 327 12.93 6.11 -0.60
C ALA A 327 13.73 6.67 -1.79
N LYS A 328 15.02 6.99 -1.60
CA LYS A 328 15.91 7.47 -2.68
C LYS A 328 16.05 6.49 -3.85
N LYS A 329 16.01 5.18 -3.56
CA LYS A 329 16.10 4.12 -4.58
C LYS A 329 14.73 3.75 -5.21
N GLY A 330 13.63 4.39 -4.80
CA GLY A 330 12.28 4.00 -5.26
C GLY A 330 11.84 2.60 -4.84
N LEU A 331 12.42 2.04 -3.76
CA LEU A 331 12.11 0.68 -3.30
C LEU A 331 10.80 0.58 -2.52
N VAL A 332 10.23 1.72 -2.17
CA VAL A 332 8.93 1.89 -1.51
C VAL A 332 8.21 3.07 -2.17
N ASP A 333 6.89 3.02 -2.22
CA ASP A 333 6.05 4.10 -2.76
C ASP A 333 5.61 5.09 -1.68
N PHE A 334 5.56 4.63 -0.43
CA PHE A 334 5.34 5.46 0.76
C PHE A 334 5.84 4.72 2.02
N LEU A 335 6.00 5.47 3.12
CA LEU A 335 6.46 4.94 4.41
C LEU A 335 5.48 5.32 5.52
N VAL A 336 5.26 4.40 6.47
CA VAL A 336 4.27 4.56 7.55
C VAL A 336 4.93 4.53 8.93
N PRO A 337 5.70 5.55 9.33
CA PRO A 337 6.40 5.56 10.61
C PRO A 337 5.46 5.42 11.81
N MET A 338 5.77 4.50 12.70
CA MET A 338 5.03 4.27 13.94
C MET A 338 5.30 5.36 14.98
N MET A 339 4.67 6.52 14.84
CA MET A 339 4.80 7.74 15.66
C MET A 339 4.17 7.59 17.06
N TYR A 340 4.38 6.45 17.73
CA TYR A 340 3.66 6.03 18.94
C TYR A 340 4.25 6.64 20.23
N TYR A 341 4.51 7.95 20.19
CA TYR A 341 4.97 8.82 21.27
C TYR A 341 4.30 10.21 21.12
N ARG A 342 4.48 11.10 22.10
CA ARG A 342 3.75 12.37 22.19
C ARG A 342 4.65 13.49 22.75
N ASP A 343 4.02 14.62 23.10
CA ASP A 343 4.65 15.78 23.74
C ASP A 343 5.83 16.32 22.90
N HIS A 344 6.85 16.89 23.54
CA HIS A 344 8.06 17.47 22.90
C HIS A 344 8.81 16.54 21.93
N LEU A 345 8.53 15.23 21.92
CA LEU A 345 9.13 14.29 20.97
C LEU A 345 8.40 14.25 19.62
N TYR A 346 7.11 14.62 19.54
CA TYR A 346 6.33 14.37 18.33
C TYR A 346 6.82 15.19 17.13
N THR A 347 6.74 16.53 17.25
CA THR A 347 7.03 17.48 16.16
C THR A 347 8.45 17.37 15.61
N PRO A 348 9.52 17.26 16.42
CA PRO A 348 10.90 17.17 15.90
C PRO A 348 11.13 15.93 15.03
N PHE A 349 10.51 14.80 15.39
CA PHE A 349 10.61 13.58 14.59
C PHE A 349 9.74 13.62 13.33
N LEU A 350 8.54 14.20 13.39
CA LEU A 350 7.73 14.45 12.21
C LEU A 350 8.47 15.32 11.20
N GLN A 351 9.14 16.38 11.67
CA GLN A 351 10.00 17.23 10.85
C GLN A 351 11.17 16.47 10.24
N ASP A 352 11.89 15.63 11.02
CA ASP A 352 13.00 14.83 10.47
C ASP A 352 12.52 13.82 9.40
N TRP A 353 11.34 13.21 9.57
CA TRP A 353 10.73 12.36 8.54
C TRP A 353 10.34 13.13 7.29
N SER A 354 9.57 14.22 7.44
CA SER A 354 9.13 15.06 6.31
C SER A 354 10.33 15.59 5.53
N GLN A 355 11.35 16.13 6.23
CA GLN A 355 12.55 16.65 5.59
C GLN A 355 13.42 15.53 4.99
N SER A 356 13.75 14.46 5.72
CA SER A 356 14.74 13.47 5.26
C SER A 356 14.19 12.45 4.26
N VAL A 357 12.89 12.18 4.29
CA VAL A 357 12.22 11.12 3.50
C VAL A 357 11.09 11.68 2.63
N GLY A 358 10.27 12.60 3.17
CA GLY A 358 9.09 13.16 2.49
C GLY A 358 9.37 13.82 1.13
N ARG A 359 10.61 14.27 0.89
CA ARG A 359 11.06 14.81 -0.40
C ARG A 359 11.19 13.77 -1.53
N TYR A 360 11.16 12.47 -1.22
CA TYR A 360 11.30 11.38 -2.19
C TYR A 360 10.01 10.57 -2.32
N VAL A 361 9.38 10.25 -1.18
CA VAL A 361 8.14 9.46 -1.11
C VAL A 361 7.25 9.99 0.01
N PRO A 362 5.91 9.90 -0.09
CA PRO A 362 5.02 10.30 0.99
C PRO A 362 5.31 9.56 2.31
N VAL A 363 5.26 10.32 3.40
CA VAL A 363 5.28 9.80 4.76
C VAL A 363 3.87 9.87 5.33
N VAL A 364 3.33 8.76 5.83
CA VAL A 364 1.99 8.64 6.40
C VAL A 364 2.13 8.34 7.89
N ALA A 365 1.77 9.25 8.78
CA ALA A 365 2.05 9.03 10.21
C ALA A 365 1.17 7.93 10.81
N GLY A 366 1.81 6.93 11.41
CA GLY A 366 1.17 5.92 12.24
C GLY A 366 0.89 6.48 13.64
N LEU A 367 -0.38 6.78 13.93
CA LEU A 367 -0.86 7.27 15.22
C LEU A 367 -1.37 6.13 16.11
N ALA A 368 -1.38 6.38 17.42
CA ALA A 368 -1.55 5.35 18.44
C ALA A 368 -2.74 5.60 19.41
N PRO A 369 -4.00 5.65 18.95
CA PRO A 369 -5.16 5.85 19.83
C PRO A 369 -5.27 4.77 20.94
N TYR A 370 -4.67 3.59 20.77
CA TYR A 370 -4.58 2.59 21.85
C TYR A 370 -3.87 3.08 23.12
N ARG A 371 -2.98 4.09 23.00
CA ARG A 371 -2.27 4.71 24.12
C ARG A 371 -3.19 5.47 25.08
N ILE A 372 -4.38 5.89 24.62
CA ILE A 372 -5.41 6.48 25.48
C ILE A 372 -5.83 5.48 26.56
N VAL A 373 -5.95 4.21 26.18
CA VAL A 373 -6.38 3.12 27.06
C VAL A 373 -5.22 2.55 27.87
N GLN A 374 -4.09 2.28 27.20
CA GLN A 374 -2.95 1.58 27.82
C GLN A 374 -2.08 2.50 28.68
N ASP A 375 -1.86 3.74 28.23
CA ASP A 375 -0.89 4.68 28.81
C ASP A 375 -1.54 6.02 29.24
N ARG A 376 -2.89 6.06 29.31
CA ARG A 376 -3.70 7.22 29.75
C ARG A 376 -3.37 8.51 28.98
N TRP A 377 -3.14 8.41 27.67
CA TRP A 377 -3.06 9.60 26.83
C TRP A 377 -4.41 10.32 26.76
N GLN A 378 -4.38 11.63 26.58
CA GLN A 378 -5.60 12.39 26.32
C GLN A 378 -6.04 12.18 24.86
N ALA A 379 -7.35 12.23 24.61
CA ALA A 379 -7.88 12.18 23.25
C ALA A 379 -7.33 13.33 22.39
N GLN A 380 -7.20 14.52 23.00
CA GLN A 380 -6.65 15.72 22.36
C GLN A 380 -5.26 15.49 21.77
N THR A 381 -4.39 14.71 22.43
CA THR A 381 -3.06 14.36 21.91
C THR A 381 -3.12 13.73 20.52
N ILE A 382 -4.13 12.92 20.22
CA ILE A 382 -4.29 12.32 18.88
C ILE A 382 -4.78 13.36 17.87
N ILE A 383 -5.64 14.29 18.29
CA ILE A 383 -6.16 15.37 17.43
C ILE A 383 -5.04 16.37 17.08
N ASP A 384 -4.27 16.81 18.07
CA ASP A 384 -3.11 17.69 17.88
C ASP A 384 -2.07 17.08 16.93
N GLN A 385 -1.90 15.75 16.98
CA GLN A 385 -1.04 15.01 16.05
C GLN A 385 -1.61 15.03 14.64
N MET A 386 -2.90 14.72 14.46
CA MET A 386 -3.60 14.77 13.17
C MET A 386 -3.56 16.17 12.53
N GLU A 387 -3.64 17.23 13.33
CA GLU A 387 -3.48 18.62 12.87
C GLU A 387 -2.03 18.91 12.45
N GLN A 388 -1.04 18.50 13.25
CA GLN A 388 0.38 18.64 12.90
C GLN A 388 0.75 17.90 11.59
N GLU A 389 0.19 16.71 11.34
CA GLU A 389 0.37 16.00 10.08
C GLU A 389 -0.09 16.82 8.88
N ARG A 390 -1.31 17.38 8.96
CA ARG A 390 -1.87 18.24 7.90
C ARG A 390 -1.09 19.54 7.72
N MET A 391 -0.61 20.16 8.80
CA MET A 391 0.23 21.37 8.73
C MET A 391 1.61 21.09 8.11
N MET A 392 2.19 19.92 8.38
CA MET A 392 3.48 19.50 7.82
C MET A 392 3.41 18.97 6.39
N GLY A 393 2.21 18.89 5.80
CA GLY A 393 2.00 18.38 4.44
C GLY A 393 2.36 16.89 4.30
N SER A 394 2.20 16.10 5.37
CA SER A 394 2.46 14.66 5.28
C SER A 394 1.42 13.96 4.38
N GLY A 395 1.75 12.77 3.87
CA GLY A 395 0.90 12.01 2.96
C GLY A 395 -0.41 11.52 3.59
N GLY A 396 -0.56 11.64 4.90
CA GLY A 396 -1.80 11.35 5.60
C GLY A 396 -1.58 10.65 6.92
N ILE A 397 -2.65 10.00 7.39
CA ILE A 397 -2.79 9.49 8.76
C ILE A 397 -3.16 8.01 8.69
N CYS A 398 -2.45 7.18 9.46
CA CYS A 398 -2.77 5.78 9.69
C CYS A 398 -2.98 5.50 11.18
N PHE A 399 -4.06 4.83 11.57
CA PHE A 399 -4.28 4.48 12.98
C PHE A 399 -3.91 3.03 13.28
N PHE A 400 -3.06 2.83 14.30
CA PHE A 400 -2.93 1.55 14.98
C PHE A 400 -3.85 1.55 16.20
N ARG A 401 -4.93 0.79 16.22
CA ARG A 401 -5.44 -0.18 15.22
C ARG A 401 -6.96 -0.12 15.21
N GLU A 402 -7.61 -0.82 14.28
CA GLU A 402 -9.05 -0.75 14.01
C GLU A 402 -9.94 -0.69 15.26
N GLU A 403 -9.74 -1.57 16.25
CA GLU A 403 -10.55 -1.59 17.47
C GLU A 403 -10.61 -0.22 18.18
N HIS A 404 -9.51 0.55 18.16
CA HIS A 404 -9.34 1.82 18.90
C HIS A 404 -9.92 3.04 18.18
N VAL A 405 -10.38 2.86 16.94
CA VAL A 405 -11.09 3.87 16.14
C VAL A 405 -12.51 3.42 15.78
N GLY A 406 -12.94 2.25 16.28
CA GLY A 406 -14.25 1.67 16.07
C GLY A 406 -15.22 1.85 17.25
N ASP A 407 -16.28 1.03 17.24
CA ASP A 407 -17.46 1.18 18.10
C ASP A 407 -17.18 1.04 19.60
N LYS A 408 -16.05 0.42 19.97
CA LYS A 408 -15.58 0.29 21.36
C LYS A 408 -15.09 1.61 21.95
N TYR A 409 -14.74 2.60 21.13
CA TYR A 409 -14.26 3.92 21.55
C TYR A 409 -15.00 5.04 20.80
N PRO A 410 -16.32 5.18 21.02
CA PRO A 410 -17.20 6.02 20.18
C PRO A 410 -16.80 7.50 20.20
N ALA A 411 -16.26 8.01 21.31
CA ALA A 411 -15.78 9.39 21.41
C ALA A 411 -14.59 9.67 20.46
N MET A 412 -13.60 8.76 20.41
CA MET A 412 -12.46 8.89 19.49
C MET A 412 -12.91 8.71 18.04
N ARG A 413 -13.77 7.72 17.77
CA ARG A 413 -14.40 7.52 16.46
C ARG A 413 -15.13 8.78 15.97
N GLN A 414 -15.90 9.45 16.83
CA GLN A 414 -16.61 10.69 16.51
C GLN A 414 -15.64 11.82 16.13
N GLN A 415 -14.56 12.02 16.90
CA GLN A 415 -13.55 13.04 16.61
C GLN A 415 -12.85 12.77 15.27
N ILE A 416 -12.46 11.52 14.99
CA ILE A 416 -11.85 11.15 13.71
C ILE A 416 -12.82 11.38 12.55
N ARG A 417 -14.08 10.95 12.66
CA ARG A 417 -15.10 11.19 11.63
C ARG A 417 -15.33 12.69 11.39
N GLN A 418 -15.34 13.51 12.44
CA GLN A 418 -15.41 14.97 12.33
C GLN A 418 -14.16 15.54 11.63
N PHE A 419 -12.96 15.01 11.90
CA PHE A 419 -11.72 15.45 11.24
C PHE A 419 -11.64 15.01 9.76
N PHE A 420 -12.28 13.90 9.42
CA PHE A 420 -12.36 13.30 8.08
C PHE A 420 -13.62 13.71 7.29
N HIS A 421 -14.43 14.67 7.79
CA HIS A 421 -15.68 15.12 7.15
C HIS A 421 -15.55 15.58 5.68
N ARG A 422 -14.36 16.06 5.28
CA ARG A 422 -14.03 16.40 3.89
C ARG A 422 -13.65 15.16 3.10
N THR A 423 -14.17 15.00 1.89
CA THR A 423 -13.76 13.96 0.94
C THR A 423 -12.24 13.95 0.77
N ALA A 424 -11.62 12.77 0.86
CA ALA A 424 -10.21 12.56 0.52
C ALA A 424 -10.07 11.60 -0.65
N LEU A 425 -9.42 12.09 -1.70
CA LEU A 425 -8.90 11.28 -2.79
C LEU A 425 -7.63 10.54 -2.29
N PRO A 426 -7.31 9.37 -2.87
CA PRO A 426 -6.00 8.75 -2.70
C PRO A 426 -4.87 9.71 -3.09
N LEU A 427 -3.69 9.52 -2.50
CA LEU A 427 -2.48 10.22 -2.93
C LEU A 427 -2.15 9.89 -4.39
N ALA A 428 -1.71 10.90 -5.15
CA ALA A 428 -0.99 10.69 -6.40
C ALA A 428 0.48 10.37 -6.09
N LEU A 429 0.85 9.09 -6.11
CA LEU A 429 2.20 8.63 -5.77
C LEU A 429 3.17 8.84 -6.95
N PRO A 430 4.43 9.27 -6.73
CA PRO A 430 5.35 9.68 -7.80
C PRO A 430 5.55 8.65 -8.93
N ARG A 431 5.69 7.34 -8.59
CA ARG A 431 5.85 6.26 -9.59
C ARG A 431 4.66 6.17 -10.56
N GLY A 432 3.49 6.64 -10.15
CA GLY A 432 2.29 6.68 -10.98
C GLY A 432 2.38 7.61 -12.19
N LEU A 433 3.36 8.52 -12.26
CA LEU A 433 3.55 9.41 -13.39
C LEU A 433 4.09 8.67 -14.63
N GLU A 434 4.92 7.65 -14.42
CA GLU A 434 5.44 6.77 -15.49
C GLU A 434 4.35 5.80 -16.00
N HIS A 435 3.34 5.53 -15.18
CA HIS A 435 2.20 4.68 -15.49
C HIS A 435 0.92 5.48 -15.74
N ARG A 436 1.03 6.72 -16.25
CA ARG A 436 -0.11 7.62 -16.43
C ARG A 436 -1.11 7.04 -17.44
N ALA A 437 -2.36 6.93 -17.00
CA ALA A 437 -3.46 6.44 -17.82
C ALA A 437 -3.79 7.38 -18.99
N GLN A 438 -4.31 6.84 -20.09
CA GLN A 438 -4.85 7.67 -21.17
C GLN A 438 -6.06 8.51 -20.72
N ALA A 439 -6.30 9.65 -21.38
CA ALA A 439 -7.51 10.42 -21.15
C ALA A 439 -8.76 9.63 -21.60
N PRO A 440 -9.84 9.58 -20.81
CA PRO A 440 -11.15 9.15 -21.31
C PRO A 440 -11.60 10.04 -22.49
N LYS A 441 -12.40 9.48 -23.40
CA LYS A 441 -12.88 10.13 -24.63
C LYS A 441 -14.38 9.93 -24.81
N LEU A 442 -15.00 10.73 -25.68
CA LEU A 442 -16.39 10.50 -26.18
C LEU A 442 -17.45 10.30 -25.08
N LEU A 443 -17.36 11.12 -24.03
CA LEU A 443 -18.31 11.15 -22.91
C LEU A 443 -19.68 11.65 -23.40
N ARG A 444 -20.73 10.84 -23.20
CA ARG A 444 -22.10 11.11 -23.67
C ARG A 444 -23.14 10.64 -22.68
N LEU A 445 -24.33 11.23 -22.76
CA LEU A 445 -25.52 10.77 -22.05
C LEU A 445 -26.27 9.74 -22.92
N VAL A 446 -26.69 8.64 -22.31
CA VAL A 446 -27.59 7.63 -22.87
C VAL A 446 -28.85 7.62 -22.01
N LEU A 447 -30.02 7.66 -22.65
CA LEU A 447 -31.30 7.43 -22.00
C LEU A 447 -31.68 5.97 -22.23
N GLU A 448 -31.76 5.21 -21.14
CA GLU A 448 -32.12 3.79 -21.16
C GLU A 448 -33.64 3.62 -21.40
N PRO A 449 -34.10 2.47 -21.94
CA PRO A 449 -35.53 2.23 -22.21
C PRO A 449 -36.44 2.29 -20.97
N ASN A 450 -35.88 2.13 -19.76
CA ASN A 450 -36.58 2.25 -18.49
C ASN A 450 -36.61 3.70 -17.93
N GLY A 451 -36.10 4.68 -18.69
CA GLY A 451 -36.01 6.09 -18.28
C GLY A 451 -34.77 6.45 -17.45
N GLU A 452 -33.91 5.48 -17.11
CA GLU A 452 -32.64 5.76 -16.43
C GLU A 452 -31.68 6.55 -17.34
N ARG A 453 -30.85 7.39 -16.72
CA ARG A 453 -29.83 8.19 -17.44
C ARG A 453 -28.45 7.62 -17.14
N THR A 454 -27.78 7.07 -18.15
CA THR A 454 -26.41 6.53 -18.04
C THR A 454 -25.43 7.46 -18.73
N VAL A 455 -24.35 7.81 -18.06
CA VAL A 455 -23.20 8.48 -18.70
C VAL A 455 -22.23 7.39 -19.17
N VAL A 456 -21.81 7.45 -20.43
CA VAL A 456 -20.93 6.46 -21.07
C VAL A 456 -19.75 7.19 -21.70
N TRP A 457 -18.54 6.63 -21.61
CA TRP A 457 -17.33 7.12 -22.27
C TRP A 457 -16.61 5.99 -23.01
N MET A 458 -15.55 6.35 -23.71
CA MET A 458 -14.55 5.43 -24.25
C MET A 458 -13.20 5.68 -23.58
N HIS A 459 -12.34 4.69 -23.60
CA HIS A 459 -10.98 4.80 -23.09
C HIS A 459 -10.15 3.74 -23.80
N ASP A 460 -9.18 4.20 -24.60
CA ASP A 460 -8.41 3.36 -25.51
C ASP A 460 -7.30 2.66 -24.73
N ARG A 461 -7.62 1.51 -24.12
CA ARG A 461 -6.63 0.74 -23.34
C ARG A 461 -5.58 0.12 -24.25
N ASP A 462 -4.31 0.36 -23.96
CA ASP A 462 -3.27 -0.57 -24.38
C ASP A 462 -3.46 -1.90 -23.63
N ALA A 463 -3.21 -3.03 -24.27
CA ALA A 463 -3.22 -4.34 -23.62
C ALA A 463 -2.20 -4.46 -22.47
N HIS A 464 -1.19 -3.58 -22.46
CA HIS A 464 -0.16 -3.48 -21.42
C HIS A 464 -0.44 -2.39 -20.38
N GLU A 465 -1.53 -1.61 -20.52
CA GLU A 465 -1.87 -0.55 -19.58
C GLU A 465 -2.33 -1.15 -18.22
N PRO A 466 -1.79 -0.66 -17.09
CA PRO A 466 -2.26 -1.07 -15.77
C PRO A 466 -3.78 -0.90 -15.59
N PRO A 467 -4.45 -1.72 -14.76
CA PRO A 467 -5.87 -1.55 -14.48
C PRO A 467 -6.20 -0.14 -13.96
N VAL A 468 -6.96 0.60 -14.76
CA VAL A 468 -7.47 1.93 -14.38
C VAL A 468 -8.85 1.83 -13.72
N THR A 469 -9.11 2.78 -12.83
CA THR A 469 -10.46 3.11 -12.36
C THR A 469 -10.83 4.52 -12.82
N TYR A 470 -12.09 4.90 -12.68
CA TYR A 470 -12.57 6.22 -13.07
C TYR A 470 -13.14 7.00 -11.87
N ARG A 471 -12.95 8.32 -11.89
CA ARG A 471 -13.65 9.28 -11.03
C ARG A 471 -14.58 10.13 -11.88
N LEU A 472 -15.83 10.27 -11.45
CA LEU A 472 -16.83 11.08 -12.13
C LEU A 472 -17.18 12.29 -11.28
N TRP A 473 -17.27 13.43 -11.94
CA TRP A 473 -17.44 14.74 -11.34
C TRP A 473 -18.60 15.47 -11.99
N ALA A 474 -19.29 16.30 -11.22
CA ALA A 474 -20.23 17.28 -11.73
C ALA A 474 -19.85 18.68 -11.22
N THR A 475 -19.95 19.68 -12.10
CA THR A 475 -20.14 21.06 -11.69
C THR A 475 -21.61 21.40 -11.86
N LEU A 476 -22.30 21.64 -10.75
CA LEU A 476 -23.70 22.05 -10.70
C LEU A 476 -23.78 23.57 -10.80
N ILE A 477 -24.63 24.10 -11.68
CA ILE A 477 -24.70 25.53 -12.00
C ILE A 477 -26.15 26.02 -11.92
N LYS A 478 -26.38 27.02 -11.07
CA LYS A 478 -27.68 27.71 -10.94
C LYS A 478 -27.78 28.86 -11.95
N GLY A 479 -28.99 29.36 -12.20
CA GLY A 479 -29.22 30.50 -13.12
C GLY A 479 -28.55 31.83 -12.72
N ASN A 480 -28.21 32.01 -11.43
CA ASN A 480 -27.40 33.13 -10.97
C ASN A 480 -25.88 32.96 -11.25
N GLY A 481 -25.47 31.87 -11.91
CA GLY A 481 -24.08 31.54 -12.22
C GLY A 481 -23.29 30.87 -11.09
N GLU A 482 -23.90 30.61 -9.92
CA GLU A 482 -23.24 29.92 -8.80
C GLU A 482 -22.85 28.48 -9.19
N ARG A 483 -21.56 28.14 -9.03
CA ARG A 483 -20.98 26.84 -9.40
C ARG A 483 -20.64 26.01 -8.15
N ARG A 484 -21.01 24.73 -8.14
CA ARG A 484 -20.68 23.78 -7.07
C ARG A 484 -20.10 22.47 -7.63
N GLY A 485 -18.88 22.14 -7.21
CA GLY A 485 -18.24 20.85 -7.52
C GLY A 485 -18.78 19.70 -6.66
N VAL A 486 -19.01 18.54 -7.26
CA VAL A 486 -19.45 17.30 -6.61
C VAL A 486 -18.71 16.09 -7.21
N LEU A 487 -18.15 15.21 -6.36
CA LEU A 487 -17.71 13.89 -6.76
C LEU A 487 -18.94 12.96 -6.84
N LEU A 488 -19.31 12.54 -8.05
CA LEU A 488 -20.46 11.66 -8.28
C LEU A 488 -20.13 10.20 -7.94
N ALA A 489 -18.92 9.76 -8.30
CA ALA A 489 -18.44 8.40 -8.08
C ALA A 489 -16.91 8.33 -8.15
N GLN A 490 -16.32 7.33 -7.48
CA GLN A 490 -14.90 7.00 -7.53
C GLN A 490 -14.73 5.48 -7.53
N GLY A 491 -13.66 4.99 -8.17
CA GLY A 491 -13.36 3.56 -8.23
C GLY A 491 -14.22 2.79 -9.24
N VAL A 492 -14.92 3.50 -10.12
CA VAL A 492 -15.72 2.89 -11.20
C VAL A 492 -14.76 2.16 -12.15
N ARG A 493 -15.05 0.91 -12.50
CA ARG A 493 -14.16 0.09 -13.36
C ARG A 493 -14.62 0.00 -14.81
N GLU A 494 -15.93 0.06 -15.01
CA GLU A 494 -16.55 0.06 -16.33
C GLU A 494 -16.63 1.47 -16.92
N PRO A 495 -16.61 1.64 -18.26
CA PRO A 495 -16.66 2.94 -18.91
C PRO A 495 -18.08 3.54 -18.96
N HIS A 496 -18.89 3.29 -17.94
CA HIS A 496 -20.24 3.83 -17.78
C HIS A 496 -20.61 4.04 -16.30
N TYR A 497 -21.54 4.96 -16.05
CA TYR A 497 -22.08 5.23 -14.72
C TYR A 497 -23.53 5.68 -14.79
N ARG A 498 -24.40 5.08 -13.97
CA ARG A 498 -25.82 5.46 -13.88
C ARG A 498 -26.01 6.67 -12.98
N LEU A 499 -26.59 7.71 -13.53
CA LEU A 499 -26.97 8.91 -12.79
C LEU A 499 -28.23 8.65 -11.95
N ARG A 500 -28.23 9.19 -10.73
CA ARG A 500 -29.45 9.35 -9.93
C ARG A 500 -30.11 10.68 -10.32
N GLY A 501 -31.43 10.78 -10.26
CA GLY A 501 -32.15 11.99 -10.70
C GLY A 501 -32.07 13.15 -9.70
N GLU A 502 -32.26 12.84 -8.41
CA GLU A 502 -32.43 13.81 -7.31
C GLU A 502 -31.24 14.75 -7.11
N GLN A 503 -30.02 14.27 -7.39
CA GLN A 503 -28.75 14.98 -7.21
C GLN A 503 -28.58 16.24 -8.09
N PHE A 504 -29.46 16.49 -9.07
CA PHE A 504 -29.39 17.63 -9.98
C PHE A 504 -30.59 18.60 -9.87
N SER A 505 -31.51 18.37 -8.93
CA SER A 505 -32.66 19.26 -8.74
C SER A 505 -32.23 20.66 -8.28
N GLY A 506 -32.85 21.71 -8.85
CA GLY A 506 -32.56 23.10 -8.51
C GLY A 506 -31.35 23.73 -9.21
N TYR A 507 -30.82 23.10 -10.26
CA TYR A 507 -29.74 23.63 -11.11
C TYR A 507 -30.18 23.67 -12.57
N GLU A 508 -29.78 24.70 -13.31
CA GLU A 508 -30.14 24.89 -14.73
C GLU A 508 -29.15 24.20 -15.68
N ARG A 509 -27.89 24.05 -15.25
CA ARG A 509 -26.85 23.40 -16.04
C ARG A 509 -25.97 22.51 -15.18
N VAL A 510 -25.59 21.36 -15.73
CA VAL A 510 -24.67 20.40 -15.12
C VAL A 510 -23.54 20.11 -16.11
N GLU A 511 -22.30 20.30 -15.69
CA GLU A 511 -21.10 19.94 -16.46
C GLU A 511 -20.49 18.68 -15.85
N ILE A 512 -20.61 17.54 -16.54
CA ILE A 512 -20.08 16.24 -16.08
C ILE A 512 -18.72 15.99 -16.74
N GLY A 513 -17.72 15.62 -15.95
CA GLY A 513 -16.42 15.17 -16.44
C GLY A 513 -15.98 13.88 -15.77
N VAL A 514 -15.03 13.20 -16.40
CA VAL A 514 -14.49 11.92 -15.95
C VAL A 514 -12.96 11.97 -15.99
N GLU A 515 -12.32 11.34 -15.00
CA GLU A 515 -10.88 11.08 -15.00
C GLU A 515 -10.63 9.58 -15.05
N ALA A 516 -9.62 9.14 -15.80
CA ALA A 516 -8.97 7.86 -15.55
C ALA A 516 -7.97 8.01 -14.39
N VAL A 517 -7.87 7.01 -13.53
CA VAL A 517 -7.01 6.99 -12.33
C VAL A 517 -6.32 5.63 -12.24
N ASN A 518 -4.99 5.64 -12.24
CA ASN A 518 -4.19 4.41 -12.11
C ASN A 518 -4.09 3.93 -10.66
N SER A 519 -3.47 2.77 -10.44
CA SER A 519 -3.27 2.17 -9.11
C SER A 519 -2.46 3.05 -8.14
N TYR A 520 -1.72 4.04 -8.63
CA TYR A 520 -0.94 5.00 -7.85
C TYR A 520 -1.71 6.30 -7.56
N GLY A 521 -3.00 6.38 -7.89
CA GLY A 521 -3.83 7.56 -7.65
C GLY A 521 -3.58 8.74 -8.59
N VAL A 522 -2.64 8.62 -9.54
CA VAL A 522 -2.40 9.63 -10.58
C VAL A 522 -3.55 9.62 -11.56
N SER A 523 -4.09 10.81 -11.87
CA SER A 523 -5.26 10.96 -12.73
C SER A 523 -4.98 11.70 -14.05
N THR A 524 -5.80 11.35 -15.04
CA THR A 524 -5.85 11.97 -16.36
C THR A 524 -7.31 12.34 -16.66
N PRO A 525 -7.68 13.63 -16.66
CA PRO A 525 -9.03 14.06 -17.00
C PRO A 525 -9.34 13.88 -18.48
N ILE A 526 -10.63 13.85 -18.81
CA ILE A 526 -11.15 14.05 -20.17
C ILE A 526 -10.90 15.50 -20.65
N ASP A 527 -10.72 15.68 -21.96
CA ASP A 527 -10.52 17.01 -22.56
C ASP A 527 -11.74 17.93 -22.44
N GLN A 528 -12.96 17.40 -22.56
CA GLN A 528 -14.20 18.17 -22.57
C GLN A 528 -15.28 17.54 -21.68
N ALA A 529 -16.00 18.40 -20.95
CA ALA A 529 -17.15 17.98 -20.16
C ALA A 529 -18.40 17.74 -21.03
N LEU A 530 -19.21 16.79 -20.61
CA LEU A 530 -20.59 16.63 -21.05
C LEU A 530 -21.44 17.71 -20.38
N VAL A 531 -21.96 18.66 -21.17
CA VAL A 531 -22.87 19.71 -20.68
C VAL A 531 -24.31 19.24 -20.83
N ILE A 532 -25.07 19.29 -19.73
CA ILE A 532 -26.50 18.96 -19.68
C ILE A 532 -27.24 20.22 -19.21
N THR A 533 -28.13 20.74 -20.05
CA THR A 533 -29.10 21.76 -19.65
C THR A 533 -30.32 21.07 -19.05
N MET A 534 -30.76 21.54 -17.89
CA MET A 534 -31.97 21.08 -17.21
C MET A 534 -33.11 22.02 -17.61
N GLY A 535 -34.12 21.47 -18.30
CA GLY A 535 -35.37 22.17 -18.66
C GLY A 535 -36.53 21.74 -17.77
#